data_AF-A0AAU0L5G3-F1
#
_entry.id   AF-A0AAU0L5G3-F1
#
_cell.length_a   1.000
_cell.length_b   1.000
_cell.length_c   1.000
_cell.angle_alpha   90.00
_cell.angle_beta   90.00
_cell.angle_gamma   90.00
#
_symmetry.space_group_name_H-M   'P 1'
#
loop_
_entity.id
_entity.type
_entity.pdbx_description
1 polymer ?
#
loop_
_entity_poly.entity_id
_entity_poly.type
_entity_poly.pdbx_seq_one_letter_code
_entity_poly.pdbx_strand_id
1 'polypeptide(L)' 'MKYKTIESQTRPVLYQHPTAAEQRPSRRQYIWVNLKEFSLFIAMAGALWLVIHFCYALVAG' A
#
# COMPACT_ATOMS: atom_id res chain seq x y z
N MET A 1 -29.30 -23.18 45.53
CA MET A 1 -28.75 -23.21 44.15
C MET A 1 -27.61 -22.20 44.08
N LYS A 2 -26.40 -22.60 43.64
CA LYS A 2 -25.28 -21.66 43.42
C LYS A 2 -25.32 -21.21 41.96
N TYR A 3 -25.56 -19.92 41.72
CA TYR A 3 -25.47 -19.36 40.38
C TYR A 3 -24.00 -19.12 40.03
N LYS A 4 -23.52 -19.71 38.93
CA LYS A 4 -22.25 -19.33 38.31
C LYS A 4 -22.49 -18.02 37.56
N THR A 5 -21.75 -16.98 37.90
CA THR A 5 -21.68 -15.75 37.12
C THR A 5 -21.05 -16.09 35.77
N ILE A 6 -21.83 -15.98 34.69
CA ILE A 6 -21.32 -16.11 33.33
C ILE A 6 -20.87 -14.71 32.92
N GLU A 7 -19.56 -14.53 32.77
CA GLU A 7 -18.96 -13.31 32.25
C GLU A 7 -19.49 -13.03 30.84
N SER A 8 -19.83 -11.77 30.56
CA SER A 8 -20.38 -11.36 29.27
C SER A 8 -19.35 -11.58 28.16
N GLN A 9 -19.69 -12.42 27.17
CA GLN A 9 -18.86 -12.69 25.99
C GLN A 9 -18.94 -11.56 24.95
N THR A 10 -19.82 -10.56 25.14
CA THR A 10 -19.86 -9.37 24.28
C THR A 10 -18.82 -8.37 24.77
N ARG A 11 -17.55 -8.64 24.45
CA ARG A 11 -16.56 -7.55 24.43
C ARG A 11 -17.08 -6.51 23.43
N PRO A 12 -17.22 -5.23 23.80
CA PRO A 12 -17.63 -4.19 22.86
C PRO A 12 -16.45 -3.92 21.93
N VAL A 13 -16.20 -4.82 20.99
CA VAL A 13 -15.52 -4.47 19.74
C VAL A 13 -16.58 -3.78 18.86
N LEU A 14 -17.15 -2.68 19.37
CA LEU A 14 -17.78 -1.70 18.50
C LEU A 14 -16.67 -1.13 17.61
N TYR A 15 -17.06 -0.61 16.43
CA TYR A 15 -16.17 0.24 15.65
C TYR A 15 -15.65 1.37 16.54
N GLN A 16 -14.34 1.36 16.82
CA GLN A 16 -13.66 2.43 17.54
C GLN A 16 -13.05 3.39 16.52
N HIS A 17 -13.16 4.68 16.78
CA HIS A 17 -12.49 5.67 15.94
C HIS A 17 -10.97 5.42 16.02
N PRO A 18 -10.26 5.34 14.88
CA PRO A 18 -8.82 5.14 14.88
C PRO A 18 -8.13 6.19 15.74
N THR A 19 -7.16 5.75 16.55
CA THR A 19 -6.33 6.65 17.35
C THR A 19 -5.35 7.41 16.45
N ALA A 20 -4.88 8.58 16.89
CA ALA A 20 -3.91 9.38 16.12
C ALA A 20 -2.60 8.62 15.83
N ALA A 21 -2.26 7.59 16.62
CA ALA A 21 -1.12 6.73 16.39
C ALA A 21 -1.36 5.73 15.25
N GLU A 22 -2.57 5.16 15.17
CA GLU A 22 -2.98 4.22 14.11
C GLU A 22 -3.19 4.93 12.77
N GLN A 23 -3.55 6.22 12.81
CA GLN A 23 -3.72 7.04 11.61
C GLN A 23 -2.39 7.50 10.99
N ARG A 24 -1.27 7.31 11.69
CA ARG A 24 0.05 7.72 11.20
C ARG A 24 0.75 6.52 10.55
N PRO A 25 0.78 6.44 9.20
CA PRO A 25 1.59 5.43 8.55
C PRO A 25 3.05 5.62 8.95
N SER A 26 3.77 4.51 9.15
CA SER A 26 5.18 4.62 9.50
C SER A 26 5.94 5.28 8.34
N ARG A 27 6.90 6.15 8.66
CA ARG A 27 7.74 6.83 7.65
C ARG A 27 8.43 5.82 6.72
N ARG A 28 8.81 4.65 7.25
CA ARG A 28 9.42 3.56 6.48
C ARG A 28 8.44 2.96 5.48
N GLN A 29 7.21 2.65 5.90
CA GLN A 29 6.18 2.15 4.98
C GLN A 29 5.87 3.16 3.88
N TYR A 30 5.80 4.45 4.22
CA TYR A 30 5.61 5.51 3.23
C TYR A 30 6.71 5.51 2.16
N ILE A 31 7.98 5.47 2.58
CA ILE A 31 9.12 5.43 1.65
C ILE A 31 9.08 4.16 0.79
N TRP A 32 8.80 2.99 1.39
CA TRP A 32 8.74 1.72 0.68
C TRP A 32 7.66 1.69 -0.40
N VAL A 33 6.46 2.21 -0.10
CA VAL A 33 5.36 2.29 -1.07
C VAL A 33 5.72 3.22 -2.21
N ASN A 34 6.24 4.41 -1.91
CA ASN A 34 6.65 5.37 -2.93
C ASN A 34 7.75 4.81 -3.84
N LEU A 35 8.76 4.15 -3.26
CA LEU A 35 9.83 3.51 -4.03
C LEU A 35 9.26 2.45 -4.97
N LYS A 36 8.35 1.60 -4.48
CA LYS A 36 7.72 0.56 -5.29
C LYS A 36 6.92 1.14 -6.47
N GLU A 37 6.11 2.16 -6.22
CA GLU A 37 5.30 2.80 -7.27
C GLU A 37 6.17 3.52 -8.28
N PHE A 38 7.20 4.23 -7.81
CA PHE A 38 8.15 4.93 -8.67
C PHE A 38 8.98 3.96 -9.53
N SER A 39 9.40 2.82 -8.97
CA SER A 39 10.08 1.76 -9.73
C SER A 39 9.21 1.22 -10.87
N LEU A 40 7.90 1.03 -10.63
CA LEU A 40 6.97 0.58 -11.68
C LEU A 40 6.84 1.63 -12.78
N PHE A 41 6.74 2.91 -12.41
CA PHE A 41 6.70 4.02 -13.35
C PHE A 41 7.96 4.10 -14.22
N ILE A 42 9.15 4.04 -13.61
CA ILE A 42 10.43 4.04 -14.34
C ILE A 42 10.51 2.86 -15.31
N ALA A 43 10.13 1.66 -14.86
CA ALA A 43 10.19 0.47 -15.71
C ALA A 43 9.30 0.63 -16.95
N MET A 44 8.07 1.11 -16.76
CA MET A 44 7.12 1.33 -17.86
C MET A 44 7.58 2.46 -18.79
N ALA A 45 8.02 3.59 -18.24
CA ALA A 45 8.54 4.70 -19.04
C ALA A 45 9.78 4.30 -19.84
N GLY A 46 10.70 3.56 -19.22
CA GLY A 46 11.89 3.03 -19.88
C GLY A 46 11.55 2.04 -21.01
N ALA A 47 10.58 1.15 -20.79
CA ALA A 47 10.13 0.23 -21.83
C ALA A 47 9.55 0.97 -23.03
N LEU A 48 8.67 1.96 -22.80
CA LEU A 48 8.12 2.79 -23.88
C LEU A 48 9.20 3.57 -24.61
N TRP A 49 10.15 4.15 -23.87
CA TRP A 49 11.27 4.89 -24.45
C TRP A 49 12.11 4.00 -25.37
N LEU A 50 12.40 2.76 -24.97
CA LEU A 50 13.12 1.77 -25.78
C LEU A 50 12.35 1.42 -27.05
N VAL A 51 11.04 1.19 -26.96
CA VAL A 51 10.20 0.89 -28.13
C VAL A 51 10.21 2.05 -29.11
N ILE A 52 10.04 3.29 -28.64
CA ILE A 52 10.06 4.48 -29.49
C ILE A 52 11.43 4.62 -30.15
N HIS A 53 12.53 4.46 -29.41
CA HIS A 53 13.88 4.55 -29.97
C HIS A 53 14.14 3.47 -31.01
N PHE A 54 13.68 2.24 -30.77
CA PHE A 54 13.79 1.16 -31.72
C PHE A 54 13.02 1.46 -33.02
N CYS A 55 11.76 1.91 -32.91
CA CYS A 55 10.98 2.32 -34.07
C CYS A 55 11.64 3.48 -34.83
N TYR A 56 12.16 4.48 -34.13
CA TYR A 56 12.89 5.58 -34.74
C TYR A 56 14.12 5.10 -35.50
N ALA A 57 14.93 4.23 -34.90
CA ALA A 57 16.11 3.66 -35.54
C ALA A 57 15.77 2.85 -36.80
N LEU A 58 14.62 2.17 -36.84
CA LEU A 58 14.18 1.43 -38.03
C LEU A 58 13.67 2.33 -39.17
N VAL A 59 13.17 3.53 -38.86
CA VAL A 59 12.54 4.43 -39.85
C VAL A 59 13.51 5.50 -40.33
N ALA A 60 14.36 6.02 -39.44
CA ALA A 60 15.26 7.14 -39.70
C ALA A 60 16.74 6.73 -39.76
N GLY A 61 17.08 5.48 -39.43
CA GLY A 61 18.42 4.90 -39.52
C GLY A 61 18.70 4.21 -40.84
#